data_AF-X0YJC7-F1
#
_entry.id   AF-X0YJC7-F1
#
_cell.length_a   1.000
_cell.length_b   1.000
_cell.length_c   1.000
_cell.angle_alpha   90.00
_cell.angle_beta   90.00
_cell.angle_gamma   90.00
#
_symmetry.space_group_name_H-M   'P 1'
#
loop_
_entity.id
_entity.type
_entity.pdbx_description
1 polymer ?
#
loop_
_entity_poly.entity_id
_entity_poly.type
_entity_poly.pdbx_seq_one_letter_code
_entity_poly.pdbx_strand_id
1 'polypeptide(L)' 'MAEASYDAIVVGGGHHGLIIACYLQKAGMSTAILERQAKLGGAVTSEEGPLPGFLLN' A
#
# COMPACT_ATOMS: atom_id res chain seq x y z
N MET A 1 -6.93 -14.92 20.13
CA MET A 1 -7.32 -13.85 19.18
C MET A 1 -8.09 -14.53 18.07
N ALA A 2 -9.24 -13.99 17.63
CA ALA A 2 -9.92 -14.57 16.48
C ALA A 2 -8.96 -14.55 15.29
N GLU A 3 -8.84 -15.68 14.59
CA GLU A 3 -7.98 -15.81 13.42
C GLU A 3 -8.47 -14.80 12.37
N ALA A 4 -7.62 -13.84 11.99
CA ALA A 4 -7.98 -12.88 10.95
C ALA A 4 -7.92 -13.58 9.59
N SER A 5 -9.08 -13.80 8.97
CA SER A 5 -9.18 -14.36 7.62
C SER A 5 -9.39 -13.27 6.58
N TYR A 6 -8.62 -13.32 5.50
CA TYR A 6 -8.78 -12.47 4.33
C TYR A 6 -8.94 -13.34 3.09
N ASP A 7 -9.74 -12.89 2.13
CA ASP A 7 -9.90 -13.57 0.84
C ASP A 7 -8.66 -13.40 -0.04
N ALA A 8 -7.91 -12.29 0.16
CA ALA A 8 -6.65 -12.03 -0.52
C ALA A 8 -5.66 -11.27 0.37
N ILE A 9 -4.36 -11.60 0.21
CA ILE A 9 -3.25 -10.89 0.84
C ILE A 9 -2.33 -10.37 -0.25
N VAL A 10 -2.11 -9.06 -0.27
CA VAL A 10 -1.17 -8.39 -1.17
C VAL A 10 0.11 -8.08 -0.40
N VAL A 11 1.25 -8.57 -0.90
CA VAL A 11 2.56 -8.31 -0.31
C VAL A 11 3.23 -7.17 -1.06
N GLY A 12 3.52 -6.09 -0.35
CA GLY A 12 4.03 -4.83 -0.89
C GLY A 12 2.94 -3.78 -1.07
N GLY A 13 3.10 -2.64 -0.40
CA GLY A 13 2.23 -1.47 -0.42
C GLY A 13 2.64 -0.39 -1.43
N GLY A 14 3.34 -0.78 -2.50
CA GLY A 14 3.64 0.12 -3.63
C GLY A 14 2.44 0.37 -4.55
N HIS A 15 2.58 1.25 -5.54
CA HIS A 15 1.49 1.61 -6.46
C HIS A 15 0.75 0.42 -7.08
N HIS A 16 1.46 -0.59 -7.58
CA HIS A 16 0.82 -1.79 -8.13
C HIS A 16 0.04 -2.59 -7.08
N GLY A 17 0.60 -2.74 -5.87
CA GLY A 17 -0.05 -3.44 -4.77
C GLY A 17 -1.33 -2.75 -4.30
N LEU A 18 -1.30 -1.42 -4.22
CA LEU A 18 -2.48 -0.62 -3.90
C LEU A 18 -3.54 -0.69 -5.00
N ILE A 19 -3.14 -0.60 -6.27
CA ILE A 19 -4.06 -0.70 -7.41
C ILE A 19 -4.82 -2.04 -7.37
N ILE A 20 -4.11 -3.16 -7.25
CA ILE A 20 -4.76 -4.48 -7.24
C ILE A 20 -5.62 -4.67 -5.99
N ALA A 21 -5.17 -4.21 -4.81
CA ALA A 21 -5.95 -4.28 -3.57
C ALA A 21 -7.27 -3.52 -3.69
N CYS A 22 -7.26 -2.31 -4.27
CA CYS A 22 -8.48 -1.55 -4.55
C CYS A 22 -9.45 -2.30 -5.46
N TYR A 23 -8.94 -2.96 -6.51
CA TYR A 23 -9.79 -3.76 -7.40
C TYR A 23 -10.38 -5.00 -6.72
N LEU A 24 -9.60 -5.70 -5.88
CA LEU A 24 -10.09 -6.84 -5.10
C LEU A 24 -11.18 -6.40 -4.11
N GLN A 25 -10.95 -5.30 -3.38
CA GLN A 25 -11.97 -4.73 -2.50
C GLN A 25 -13.23 -4.32 -3.25
N LYS A 26 -13.07 -3.69 -4.43
CA LYS A 26 -14.21 -3.33 -5.29
C LYS A 26 -15.00 -4.55 -5.78
N ALA A 27 -14.36 -5.72 -5.89
CA ALA A 27 -15.01 -6.99 -6.19
C ALA A 27 -15.69 -7.65 -4.98
N GLY A 28 -15.64 -7.02 -3.79
CA GLY A 28 -16.28 -7.49 -2.57
C GLY A 28 -15.39 -8.38 -1.69
N MET A 29 -14.09 -8.48 -1.98
CA MET A 29 -13.16 -9.32 -1.23
C MET A 29 -12.60 -8.61 0.01
N SER A 30 -12.54 -9.31 1.14
CA SER A 30 -11.76 -8.92 2.32
C SER A 30 -10.27 -9.03 1.98
N THR A 31 -9.58 -7.89 1.87
CA THR A 31 -8.19 -7.82 1.39
C THR A 31 -7.28 -7.19 2.43
N ALA A 32 -6.12 -7.81 2.68
CA ALA A 32 -5.04 -7.25 3.50
C ALA A 32 -3.82 -6.88 2.65
N ILE A 33 -3.14 -5.80 3.01
CA ILE A 33 -1.86 -5.39 2.42
C ILE A 33 -0.79 -5.48 3.51
N LEU A 34 0.31 -6.17 3.21
CA LEU A 34 1.48 -6.24 4.09
C LEU A 34 2.63 -5.47 3.44
N GLU A 35 3.01 -4.35 4.06
CA GLU A 35 4.15 -3.53 3.64
C GLU A 35 5.20 -3.52 4.75
N ARG A 36 6.47 -3.57 4.35
CA ARG A 36 7.61 -3.51 5.26
C ARG A 36 7.82 -2.09 5.81
N GLN A 37 7.62 -1.08 4.97
CA GLN A 37 7.76 0.32 5.33
C GLN A 37 6.59 0.79 6.21
N ALA A 38 6.83 1.84 6.98
CA ALA A 38 5.80 2.46 7.83
C ALA A 38 4.71 3.22 7.03
N LYS A 39 4.95 3.44 5.74
CA LYS A 39 4.05 4.15 4.82
C LYS A 39 3.83 3.33 3.56
N LEU A 40 2.64 3.50 2.99
CA LEU A 40 2.30 2.98 1.67
C LEU A 40 2.77 3.96 0.59
N GLY A 41 2.90 3.47 -0.64
CA GLY A 41 3.29 4.25 -1.81
C GLY A 41 4.46 3.62 -2.56
N GLY A 42 5.42 3.04 -1.84
CA GLY A 42 6.65 2.52 -2.47
C GLY A 42 7.38 3.65 -3.23
N ALA A 43 7.77 3.40 -4.49
CA ALA A 43 8.50 4.37 -5.33
C ALA A 43 7.68 5.61 -5.79
N VAL A 44 6.44 5.76 -5.33
CA VAL A 44 5.60 6.95 -5.60
C VAL A 44 5.24 7.69 -4.30
N THR A 45 6.08 7.56 -3.27
CA THR A 45 5.89 8.25 -1.99
C THR A 45 6.57 9.62 -2.06
N SER A 46 5.85 10.69 -1.73
CA SER A 46 6.47 12.02 -1.66
C SER A 46 7.20 12.23 -0.34
N GLU A 47 8.47 12.61 -0.41
CA GLU A 47 9.34 12.92 0.74
C GLU A 47 10.03 14.27 0.55
N GLU A 48 10.51 14.87 1.64
CA GLU A 48 11.27 16.12 1.57
C GLU A 48 12.52 15.92 0.72
N GLY A 49 12.64 16.73 -0.34
CA GLY A 49 13.79 16.74 -1.22
C GLY A 49 14.99 17.46 -0.61
N PRO A 50 16.14 17.46 -1.31
CA PRO A 50 17.36 18.11 -0.82
C PRO A 50 17.26 19.64 -0.74
N LEU A 51 16.26 20.25 -1.39
CA LEU A 51 15.99 21.68 -1.33
C LEU A 51 14.79 21.97 -0.41
N PRO A 52 14.91 22.93 0.53
CA PRO A 52 13.80 23.32 1.38
C PRO A 52 12.54 23.70 0.59
N GLY A 53 11.40 23.12 0.98
CA GLY A 53 10.10 23.39 0.36
C GLY A 53 9.80 22.59 -0.91
N PHE A 54 10.68 21.69 -1.34
CA PHE A 54 10.43 20.78 -2.48
C PHE A 54 10.17 19.36 -1.99
N LEU A 55 9.22 18.68 -2.64
CA LEU A 55 8.97 17.26 -2.45
C LEU A 55 9.43 16.47 -3.67
N LEU A 56 10.02 15.29 -3.43
CA LEU A 56 10.45 14.35 -4.46
C LEU A 56 9.85 12.97 -4.18
N ASN A 57 9.91 12.08 -5.17
CA ASN A 57 9.45 10.70 -5.10
C ASN A 57 10.61 9.69 -5.19
#